data_AF-A0A958BBT2-F1
#
_entry.id   AF-A0A958BBT2-F1
#
_cell.length_a   1.000
_cell.length_b   1.000
_cell.length_c   1.000
_cell.angle_alpha   90.00
_cell.angle_beta   90.00
_cell.angle_gamma   90.00
#
_symmetry.space_group_name_H-M   'P 1'
#
loop_
_entity.id
_entity.type
_entity.pdbx_description
1 polymer ?
#
loop_
_entity_poly.entity_id
_entity_poly.type
_entity_poly.pdbx_seq_one_letter_code
_entity_poly.pdbx_strand_id
1 'polypeptide(L)' 'MDIGTIKVVNIENEMKVAYLDYAMSVIVSRALPDARDGLKPVHRRILYAMHDMGIRHNTAYRKSARVVG' A
#
# COMPACT_ATOMS: atom_id res chain seq x y z
N MET A 1 16.71 24.49 11.86
CA MET A 1 15.24 24.53 11.68
C MET A 1 14.99 25.71 10.76
N ASP A 2 14.97 25.45 9.45
CA ASP A 2 14.91 26.49 8.42
C ASP A 2 13.45 26.94 8.22
N ILE A 3 12.95 27.73 9.18
CA ILE A 3 11.63 28.35 9.12
C ILE A 3 11.79 29.66 8.35
N GLY A 4 11.34 29.70 7.09
CA GLY A 4 11.29 30.92 6.27
C GLY A 4 12.11 30.90 4.98
N THR A 5 12.86 29.83 4.69
CA THR A 5 13.66 29.72 3.46
C THR A 5 12.81 29.14 2.33
N ILE A 6 12.49 29.95 1.31
CA ILE A 6 11.79 29.49 0.10
C ILE A 6 12.77 28.72 -0.77
N LYS A 7 12.56 27.41 -0.93
CA LYS A 7 13.30 26.59 -1.89
C LYS A 7 12.67 26.75 -3.27
N VAL A 8 13.39 27.41 -4.16
CA VAL A 8 13.03 27.46 -5.58
C VAL A 8 13.37 26.11 -6.20
N VAL A 9 12.36 25.39 -6.68
CA VAL A 9 12.52 24.10 -7.35
C VAL A 9 12.27 24.25 -8.84
N ASN A 10 13.13 23.62 -9.64
CA ASN A 10 12.93 23.57 -11.09
C ASN A 10 11.79 22.58 -11.40
N ILE A 11 10.76 23.06 -12.10
CA ILE A 11 9.56 22.27 -12.40
C ILE A 11 9.84 21.01 -13.21
N GLU A 12 10.78 21.05 -14.16
CA GLU A 12 11.10 19.89 -15.00
C GLU A 12 11.72 18.76 -14.18
N ASN A 13 12.64 19.13 -13.26
CA ASN A 13 13.27 18.16 -12.37
C ASN A 13 12.26 17.60 -11.37
N GLU A 14 11.44 18.46 -10.75
CA GLU A 14 10.43 18.04 -9.78
C GLU A 14 9.41 17.08 -10.39
N MET A 15 8.93 17.39 -11.61
CA MET A 15 7.98 16.54 -12.33
C MET A 15 8.56 15.15 -12.63
N LYS A 16 9.82 15.06 -13.04
CA LYS A 16 10.49 13.77 -13.30
C LYS A 16 10.61 12.95 -12.02
N VAL A 17 11.03 13.57 -10.91
CA VAL A 17 11.17 12.90 -9.61
C VAL A 17 9.82 12.40 -9.12
N ALA A 18 8.81 13.28 -9.06
CA ALA A 18 7.47 12.93 -8.59
C ALA A 18 6.84 11.81 -9.43
N TYR A 19 7.05 11.83 -10.75
CA TYR A 19 6.58 10.78 -11.64
C TYR A 19 7.27 9.43 -11.35
N LEU A 20 8.59 9.42 -11.21
CA LEU A 20 9.35 8.20 -10.93
C LEU A 20 8.98 7.62 -9.56
N ASP A 21 8.82 8.46 -8.54
CA ASP A 21 8.44 8.02 -7.20
C ASP A 21 7.04 7.39 -7.19
N TYR A 22 6.07 8.03 -7.86
CA TYR A 22 4.74 7.47 -8.00
C TYR A 22 4.76 6.16 -8.79
N ALA A 23 5.44 6.13 -9.94
CA ALA A 23 5.54 4.94 -10.79
C ALA A 23 6.17 3.76 -10.04
N MET A 24 7.27 4.00 -9.31
CA MET A 24 7.93 2.98 -8.51
C MET A 24 7.02 2.46 -7.39
N SER A 25 6.31 3.37 -6.69
CA SER A 25 5.35 2.98 -5.65
C SER A 25 4.23 2.08 -6.20
N VAL A 26 3.77 2.35 -7.42
CA VAL A 26 2.73 1.57 -8.10
C VAL A 26 3.27 0.20 -8.48
N ILE A 27 4.43 0.14 -9.12
CA ILE A 27 5.02 -1.11 -9.62
C ILE A 27 5.30 -2.06 -8.47
N VAL A 28 6.01 -1.60 -7.43
CA VAL A 28 6.51 -2.46 -6.36
C VAL A 28 5.44 -2.79 -5.33
N SER A 29 4.61 -1.80 -4.96
CA SER A 29 3.78 -1.89 -3.74
C SER A 29 2.28 -1.93 -4.01
N ARG A 30 1.84 -2.00 -5.26
CA ARG A 30 0.40 -1.96 -5.60
C ARG A 30 0.01 -2.88 -6.75
N ALA A 31 0.65 -2.73 -7.90
CA ALA A 31 0.20 -3.29 -9.15
C ALA A 31 0.65 -4.74 -9.36
N LEU A 32 1.95 -5.01 -9.17
CA LEU A 32 2.51 -6.34 -9.40
C LEU A 32 2.44 -7.21 -8.14
N PRO A 33 2.09 -8.50 -8.27
CA PRO A 33 2.15 -9.46 -7.18
C PRO A 33 3.60 -9.88 -6.89
N ASP A 34 3.85 -10.35 -5.68
CA ASP A 34 5.14 -10.96 -5.32
C ASP A 34 5.22 -12.38 -5.93
N ALA A 35 6.38 -12.76 -6.47
CA ALA A 35 6.57 -14.05 -7.11
C ALA A 35 6.48 -15.25 -6.13
N ARG A 36 6.73 -15.02 -4.84
CA ARG A 36 6.76 -16.08 -3.81
C ARG A 36 5.37 -16.62 -3.48
N ASP A 37 4.38 -15.73 -3.43
CA ASP A 37 3.02 -16.05 -3.00
C ASP A 37 1.94 -15.66 -4.04
N GLY A 38 2.29 -14.94 -5.10
CA GLY A 38 1.36 -14.44 -6.09
C GLY A 38 0.40 -13.36 -5.57
N LEU A 39 0.63 -12.82 -4.37
CA LEU A 39 -0.29 -11.89 -3.72
C LEU A 39 0.16 -10.43 -3.87
N LYS A 40 -0.81 -9.57 -4.19
CA LYS A 40 -0.65 -8.12 -4.04
C LYS A 40 -0.66 -7.74 -2.56
N PRO A 41 -0.02 -6.61 -2.19
CA PRO A 41 0.03 -6.19 -0.79
C PRO A 41 -1.33 -6.07 -0.09
N VAL A 42 -2.39 -5.69 -0.81
CA VAL A 42 -3.75 -5.60 -0.25
C VAL A 42 -4.31 -6.97 0.17
N HIS A 43 -4.10 -8.03 -0.62
CA HIS A 43 -4.59 -9.36 -0.29
C HIS A 43 -3.87 -9.90 0.96
N ARG A 44 -2.56 -9.68 1.05
CA ARG A 44 -1.75 -10.09 2.21
C ARG A 44 -2.24 -9.44 3.50
N ARG A 45 -2.56 -8.14 3.47
CA ARG A 45 -3.12 -7.42 4.62
C ARG A 45 -4.48 -7.97 5.05
N ILE A 46 -5.38 -8.23 4.09
CA ILE A 46 -6.71 -8.78 4.38
C ILE A 46 -6.59 -10.16 5.03
N LEU A 47 -5.81 -11.06 4.44
CA LEU A 47 -5.62 -12.41 4.98
C LEU A 47 -4.97 -12.40 6.36
N TYR A 48 -3.99 -11.50 6.58
CA TYR A 48 -3.36 -11.33 7.87
C TYR A 48 -4.35 -10.80 8.92
N ALA A 49 -5.15 -9.80 8.60
CA ALA A 49 -6.18 -9.27 9.51
C ALA A 49 -7.22 -10.34 9.86
N MET A 50 -7.69 -11.11 8.88
CA MET A 50 -8.61 -12.23 9.12
C MET A 50 -7.99 -13.32 10.02
N HIS A 51 -6.69 -13.59 9.84
CA HIS A 51 -5.96 -14.53 10.68
C HIS A 51 -5.87 -14.05 12.13
N ASP A 52 -5.52 -12.78 12.35
CA ASP A 52 -5.40 -12.15 13.68
C ASP A 52 -6.75 -12.09 14.41
N MET A 53 -7.83 -11.84 13.65
CA MET A 53 -9.21 -11.87 14.16
C MET A 53 -9.77 -13.29 14.40
N GLY A 54 -9.01 -14.34 14.06
CA GLY A 54 -9.43 -15.73 14.23
C GLY A 54 -10.54 -16.18 13.27
N ILE A 55 -10.75 -15.49 12.15
CA ILE A 55 -11.77 -15.85 11.15
C ILE A 55 -11.20 -17.00 10.31
N ARG A 56 -11.58 -18.23 10.68
CA ARG A 56 -11.18 -19.47 10.01
C ARG A 56 -12.39 -20.17 9.42
N HIS A 57 -12.14 -21.13 8.52
CA HIS A 57 -13.19 -21.89 7.84
C HIS A 57 -14.12 -22.65 8.79
N ASN A 58 -13.69 -22.94 10.03
CA ASN A 58 -14.45 -23.64 11.05
C ASN A 58 -15.17 -22.70 12.04
N THR A 59 -15.15 -21.38 11.81
CA THR A 59 -15.78 -20.38 12.69
C THR A 59 -17.05 -19.80 12.05
N ALA A 60 -17.96 -19.27 12.88
CA ALA A 60 -19.18 -18.64 12.40
C ALA A 60 -18.89 -17.39 11.56
N TYR A 61 -19.75 -17.12 10.56
CA TYR A 61 -19.60 -15.98 9.67
C TYR A 61 -19.62 -14.64 10.43
N ARG A 62 -18.74 -13.73 10.00
CA ARG A 62 -18.66 -12.35 10.49
C ARG A 62 -18.97 -11.39 9.34
N LYS A 63 -19.48 -10.20 9.67
CA LYS A 63 -19.81 -9.16 8.68
C LYS A 63 -18.53 -8.61 8.04
N SER A 64 -18.52 -8.41 6.72
CA SER A 64 -17.35 -7.93 5.97
C SER A 64 -16.86 -6.56 6.46
N ALA A 65 -17.76 -5.69 6.90
CA ALA A 65 -17.41 -4.38 7.46
C ALA A 65 -16.43 -4.46 8.64
N ARG A 66 -16.41 -5.59 9.36
CA ARG A 66 -15.49 -5.82 10.49
C ARG A 66 -14.05 -6.14 10.07
N VAL A 67 -13.85 -6.63 8.84
CA VAL A 67 -12.52 -6.96 8.29
C VAL A 67 -11.95 -5.80 7.47
N VAL A 68 -12.83 -4.99 6.87
CA VAL A 68 -12.44 -3.86 6.02
C VAL A 68 -12.04 -2.61 6.82
N GLY A 69 -12.68 -2.38 7.98
CA GLY A 69 -12.40 -1.25 8.87
C GLY A 69 -11.18 -1.48 9.75
#